data_AF-A0A9E5V263-F1
#
_entry.id   AF-A0A9E5V263-F1
#
_cell.length_a   1.000
_cell.length_b   1.000
_cell.length_c   1.000
_cell.angle_alpha   90.00
_cell.angle_beta   90.00
_cell.angle_gamma   90.00
#
_symmetry.space_group_name_H-M   'P 1'
#
loop_
_entity.id
_entity.type
_entity.pdbx_description
1 polymer ?
#
loop_
_entity_poly.entity_id
_entity_poly.type
_entity_poly.pdbx_seq_one_letter_code
_entity_poly.pdbx_strand_id
1 'polypeptide(L)'
;MFKRLNIRGININISTFSKASKSRDTGVFEEIFSSLKEQHRQSLGRIKNKLVLFPLDSTIITLASKLLWCQGIHQVKLFSGIDLSTEEPGGILIHFGQGHDSKYGDETIEATPEDGVAVMDRGFCRLTRIKELKQREGKYFVLRIKNNIKLEMLANGN
;
A
#
# COMPACT_ATOMS: atom_id res chain seq x y z
N MET A 1 10.42 7.11 -31.79
CA MET A 1 9.06 7.01 -32.37
C MET A 1 8.39 8.39 -32.53
N PHE A 2 8.07 9.13 -31.46
CA PHE A 2 7.44 10.47 -31.56
C PHE A 2 8.26 11.52 -32.32
N LYS A 3 9.58 11.55 -32.15
CA LYS A 3 10.49 12.41 -32.94
C LYS A 3 10.39 12.10 -34.45
N ARG A 4 10.24 10.83 -34.84
CA ARG A 4 10.06 10.41 -36.25
C ARG A 4 8.67 10.78 -36.80
N LEU A 5 7.64 10.84 -35.96
CA LEU A 5 6.27 11.23 -36.36
C LEU A 5 6.15 12.75 -36.55
N ASN A 6 6.74 13.54 -35.64
CA ASN A 6 6.80 15.00 -35.79
C ASN A 6 7.65 15.43 -37.00
N ILE A 7 8.73 14.72 -37.31
CA ILE A 7 9.54 14.96 -38.52
C ILE A 7 8.75 14.66 -39.81
N ARG A 8 7.74 13.78 -39.76
CA ARG A 8 6.88 13.43 -40.91
C ARG A 8 5.61 14.29 -40.97
N GLY A 9 5.58 15.44 -40.27
CA GLY A 9 4.45 16.38 -40.29
C GLY A 9 3.23 15.95 -39.49
N ILE A 10 3.27 14.80 -38.81
CA ILE A 10 2.20 14.35 -37.92
C ILE A 10 2.48 14.97 -36.55
N ASN A 11 1.79 16.07 -36.26
CA ASN A 11 2.01 16.87 -35.06
C ASN A 11 1.42 16.15 -33.82
N ILE A 12 2.27 15.41 -33.12
CA ILE A 12 1.90 14.70 -31.89
C ILE A 12 2.45 15.48 -30.70
N ASN A 13 1.54 16.11 -29.95
CA ASN A 13 1.87 16.79 -28.70
C ASN A 13 2.02 15.73 -27.60
N ILE A 14 3.26 15.40 -27.22
CA ILE A 14 3.55 14.49 -26.11
C ILE A 14 2.83 15.04 -24.88
N SER A 15 2.02 14.19 -24.26
CA SER A 15 0.90 14.55 -23.38
C SER A 15 1.16 15.78 -22.51
N THR A 16 0.16 16.67 -22.48
CA THR A 16 0.08 17.83 -21.59
C THR A 16 0.44 17.49 -20.16
N PHE A 17 0.15 16.27 -19.70
CA PHE A 17 0.52 15.78 -18.38
C PHE A 17 2.03 15.71 -18.15
N SER A 18 2.82 15.09 -19.05
CA SER A 18 4.28 15.01 -18.87
C SER A 18 4.97 16.37 -18.93
N LYS A 19 4.46 17.30 -19.76
CA LYS A 19 4.93 18.69 -19.78
C LYS A 19 4.52 19.46 -18.53
N ALA A 20 3.30 19.29 -18.06
CA ALA A 20 2.80 19.97 -16.87
C ALA A 20 3.46 19.45 -15.57
N SER A 21 3.76 18.16 -15.48
CA SER A 21 4.50 17.57 -14.35
C SER A 21 5.98 18.00 -14.29
N LYS A 22 6.50 18.75 -15.28
CA LYS A 22 7.84 19.36 -15.17
C LYS A 22 7.84 20.63 -14.31
N SER A 23 6.70 21.29 -14.16
CA SER A 23 6.56 22.54 -13.41
C SER A 23 5.61 22.43 -12.21
N ARG A 24 4.80 21.37 -12.14
CA ARG A 24 3.93 21.10 -11.01
C ARG A 24 4.70 20.38 -9.92
N ASP A 25 4.60 20.92 -8.71
CA ASP A 25 5.06 20.25 -7.51
C ASP A 25 4.23 18.97 -7.26
N THR A 26 4.90 17.90 -6.86
CA THR A 26 4.24 16.64 -6.50
C THR A 26 3.44 16.76 -5.21
N GLY A 27 3.81 17.71 -4.34
CA GLY A 27 3.09 18.01 -3.10
C GLY A 27 1.61 18.31 -3.33
N VAL A 28 1.24 18.93 -4.46
CA VAL A 28 -0.17 19.20 -4.81
C VAL A 28 -1.01 17.92 -4.88
N PHE A 29 -0.45 16.81 -5.35
CA PHE A 29 -1.19 15.54 -5.40
C PHE A 29 -1.34 14.92 -4.01
N GLU A 30 -0.33 15.06 -3.16
CA GLU A 30 -0.37 14.63 -1.76
C GLU A 30 -1.39 15.46 -0.95
N GLU A 31 -1.45 16.76 -1.21
CA GLU A 31 -2.45 17.67 -0.63
C GLU A 31 -3.87 17.32 -1.07
N ILE A 32 -4.09 17.10 -2.37
CA ILE A 32 -5.40 16.68 -2.88
C ILE A 32 -5.81 15.36 -2.23
N PHE A 33 -4.90 14.38 -2.18
CA PHE A 33 -5.16 13.08 -1.57
C PHE A 33 -5.52 13.22 -0.09
N SER A 34 -4.74 13.97 0.67
CA SER A 34 -4.96 14.21 2.10
C SER A 34 -6.27 14.96 2.35
N SER A 35 -6.59 15.95 1.51
CA SER A 35 -7.85 16.71 1.59
C SER A 35 -9.06 15.82 1.35
N LEU A 36 -9.01 14.95 0.32
CA LEU A 36 -10.08 14.00 0.03
C LEU A 36 -10.27 13.00 1.17
N LYS A 37 -9.19 12.49 1.74
CA LYS A 37 -9.25 11.62 2.92
C LYS A 37 -9.93 12.30 4.09
N GLU A 38 -9.59 13.55 4.37
CA GLU A 38 -10.18 14.28 5.50
C GLU A 38 -11.67 14.58 5.27
N GLN A 39 -12.06 14.97 4.06
CA GLN A 39 -13.47 15.14 3.68
C GLN A 39 -14.27 13.85 3.84
N HIS A 40 -13.68 12.72 3.42
CA HIS A 40 -14.28 11.40 3.58
C HIS A 40 -14.50 11.05 5.05
N ARG A 41 -13.50 11.25 5.91
CA ARG A 41 -13.59 11.02 7.36
C ARG A 41 -14.69 11.86 8.02
N GLN A 42 -14.84 13.12 7.60
CA GLN A 42 -15.89 14.01 8.10
C GLN A 42 -17.30 13.52 7.70
N SER A 43 -17.43 12.85 6.55
CA SER A 43 -18.73 12.35 6.06
C SER A 43 -19.25 11.10 6.79
N LEU A 44 -18.36 10.26 7.31
CA LEU A 44 -18.71 8.95 7.89
C LEU A 44 -19.17 9.00 9.35
N GLY A 45 -18.95 10.11 10.04
CA GLY A 45 -19.20 10.23 11.49
C GLY A 45 -18.29 9.32 12.33
N ARG A 46 -18.32 9.50 13.66
CA ARG A 46 -17.50 8.68 14.58
C ARG A 46 -18.18 7.33 14.82
N ILE A 47 -17.75 6.30 14.09
CA ILE A 47 -18.05 4.91 14.47
C ILE A 47 -17.15 4.57 15.65
N LYS A 48 -17.70 4.56 16.87
CA LYS A 48 -16.99 4.14 18.09
C LYS A 48 -17.38 2.71 18.46
N ASN A 49 -16.43 1.98 19.06
CA ASN A 49 -16.62 0.71 19.78
C ASN A 49 -16.86 -0.54 18.92
N LYS A 50 -16.24 -0.64 17.73
CA LYS A 50 -16.26 -1.88 16.96
C LYS A 50 -14.83 -2.29 16.62
N LEU A 51 -14.51 -3.57 16.80
CA LEU A 51 -13.29 -4.15 16.24
C LEU A 51 -13.30 -3.93 14.73
N VAL A 52 -12.29 -3.23 14.22
CA VAL A 52 -12.19 -2.85 12.81
C VAL A 52 -11.34 -3.87 12.09
N LEU A 53 -11.86 -4.47 11.02
CA LEU A 53 -11.02 -5.28 10.13
C LEU A 53 -10.19 -4.34 9.25
N PHE A 54 -8.88 -4.60 9.22
CA PHE A 54 -7.91 -3.87 8.42
C PHE A 54 -7.15 -4.83 7.52
N PRO A 55 -7.74 -5.32 6.41
CA PRO A 55 -7.05 -6.13 5.42
C PRO A 55 -5.89 -5.36 4.80
N LEU A 56 -4.73 -6.02 4.75
CA LEU A 56 -3.50 -5.51 4.14
C LEU A 56 -3.21 -6.29 2.87
N ASP A 57 -2.86 -5.55 1.82
CA ASP A 57 -2.40 -6.16 0.57
C ASP A 57 -1.28 -5.33 -0.05
N SER A 58 -0.53 -5.97 -0.95
CA SER A 58 0.39 -5.29 -1.84
C SER A 58 -0.03 -5.44 -3.29
N THR A 59 -0.14 -4.33 -4.00
CA THR A 59 -0.51 -4.31 -5.42
C THR A 59 0.69 -3.88 -6.26
N ILE A 60 1.02 -4.66 -7.29
CA ILE A 60 2.01 -4.24 -8.29
C ILE A 60 1.31 -3.35 -9.31
N ILE A 61 1.78 -2.11 -9.44
CA ILE A 61 1.31 -1.14 -10.42
C ILE A 61 2.37 -1.00 -11.50
N THR A 62 2.06 -1.48 -12.70
CA THR A 62 2.94 -1.31 -13.87
C THR A 62 2.97 0.15 -14.29
N LEU A 63 4.17 0.70 -14.45
CA LEU A 63 4.36 2.07 -14.89
C LEU A 63 4.29 2.11 -16.41
N ALA A 64 3.70 3.15 -17.00
CA ALA A 64 3.69 3.35 -18.46
C ALA A 64 4.70 4.42 -18.92
N SER A 65 5.41 5.05 -17.97
CA SER A 65 6.33 6.14 -18.27
C SER A 65 7.58 5.63 -19.00
N LYS A 66 7.77 6.06 -20.25
CA LYS A 66 8.97 5.72 -21.04
C LYS A 66 10.26 6.16 -20.35
N LEU A 67 10.23 7.25 -19.57
CA LEU A 67 11.39 7.74 -18.84
C LEU A 67 11.80 6.75 -17.73
N LEU A 68 10.86 6.34 -16.89
CA LEU A 68 11.10 5.39 -15.81
C LEU A 68 11.56 4.04 -16.37
N TRP A 69 10.98 3.64 -17.50
CA TRP A 69 11.42 2.44 -18.21
C TRP A 69 12.86 2.53 -18.73
N CYS A 70 13.28 3.68 -19.27
CA CYS A 70 14.67 3.90 -19.64
C CYS A 70 15.62 3.88 -18.42
N GLN A 71 15.10 4.13 -17.22
CA GLN A 71 15.83 4.04 -15.96
C GLN A 71 15.73 2.64 -15.30
N GLY A 72 15.12 1.66 -15.97
CA GLY A 72 14.95 0.30 -15.46
C GLY A 72 13.82 0.13 -14.44
N ILE A 73 13.00 1.16 -14.23
CA ILE A 73 11.85 1.14 -13.31
C ILE A 73 10.58 0.92 -14.12
N HIS A 74 10.08 -0.31 -14.08
CA HIS A 74 8.93 -0.75 -14.88
C HIS A 74 7.63 -0.87 -14.10
N GLN A 75 7.73 -0.99 -12.78
CA GLN A 75 6.61 -1.18 -11.87
C GLN A 75 6.96 -0.63 -10.50
N VAL A 76 5.93 -0.30 -9.72
CA VAL A 76 6.03 -0.05 -8.28
C VAL A 76 5.17 -1.06 -7.55
N LYS A 77 5.47 -1.27 -6.28
CA LYS A 77 4.62 -2.02 -5.36
C LYS A 77 4.00 -1.06 -4.37
N LEU A 78 2.67 -1.02 -4.33
CA LEU A 78 1.88 -0.25 -3.40
C LEU A 78 1.46 -1.16 -2.26
N PHE A 79 1.88 -0.87 -1.04
CA PHE A 79 1.34 -1.49 0.16
C PHE A 79 0.28 -0.57 0.75
N SER A 80 -0.85 -1.13 1.13
CA SER A 80 -1.91 -0.39 1.83
C SER A 80 -2.80 -1.35 2.60
N GLY A 81 -3.32 -0.89 3.73
CA GLY A 81 -4.48 -1.50 4.36
C GLY A 81 -5.73 -0.67 4.11
N ILE A 82 -6.89 -1.27 4.26
CA ILE A 82 -8.19 -0.59 4.16
C ILE A 82 -8.93 -0.80 5.47
N ASP A 83 -9.35 0.29 6.11
CA ASP A 83 -10.28 0.20 7.23
C ASP A 83 -11.66 -0.17 6.70
N LEU A 84 -12.18 -1.35 7.00
CA LEU A 84 -13.47 -1.79 6.46
C LEU A 84 -14.69 -1.10 7.09
N SER A 85 -14.49 -0.31 8.14
CA SER A 85 -15.57 0.49 8.75
C SER A 85 -15.67 1.87 8.12
N THR A 86 -14.53 2.46 7.75
CA THR A 86 -14.47 3.79 7.13
C THR A 86 -14.18 3.75 5.64
N GLU A 87 -13.85 2.60 5.07
CA GLU A 87 -13.34 2.45 3.69
C GLU A 87 -12.08 3.29 3.41
N GLU A 88 -11.41 3.79 4.45
CA GLU A 88 -10.24 4.65 4.32
C GLU A 88 -8.98 3.80 4.11
N PRO A 89 -8.14 4.12 3.09
CA PRO A 89 -6.85 3.49 2.94
C PRO A 89 -5.84 4.05 3.96
N GLY A 90 -5.12 3.17 4.64
CA GLY A 90 -4.07 3.49 5.61
C GLY A 90 -2.75 2.80 5.30
N GLY A 91 -1.66 3.30 5.89
CA GLY A 91 -0.37 2.62 5.81
C GLY A 91 0.22 2.55 4.40
N ILE A 92 -0.05 3.59 3.61
CA ILE A 92 0.28 3.66 2.20
C ILE A 92 1.79 3.80 2.02
N LEU A 93 2.41 2.79 1.44
CA LEU A 93 3.84 2.77 1.14
C LEU A 93 4.06 2.41 -0.33
N ILE A 94 4.75 3.29 -1.06
CA ILE A 94 5.14 3.05 -2.46
C ILE A 94 6.59 2.59 -2.47
N HIS A 95 6.82 1.37 -2.94
CA HIS A 95 8.14 0.78 -3.07
C HIS A 95 8.53 0.61 -4.55
N PHE A 96 9.66 1.20 -4.95
CA PHE A 96 10.15 1.18 -6.34
C PHE A 96 10.97 -0.05 -6.71
N GLY A 97 11.24 -0.96 -5.76
CA GLY A 97 12.02 -2.18 -5.99
C GLY A 97 11.20 -3.47 -6.08
N GLN A 98 11.85 -4.55 -6.52
CA GLN A 98 11.31 -5.92 -6.63
C GLN A 98 11.25 -6.68 -5.28
N GLY A 99 11.28 -5.95 -4.16
CA GLY A 99 11.35 -6.53 -2.81
C GLY A 99 10.12 -7.38 -2.46
N HIS A 100 10.32 -8.48 -1.73
CA HIS A 100 9.23 -9.32 -1.22
C HIS A 100 8.44 -8.62 -0.10
N ASP A 101 7.13 -8.86 -0.04
CA ASP A 101 6.19 -8.31 0.96
C ASP A 101 6.55 -8.70 2.40
N SER A 102 7.32 -9.78 2.56
CA SER A 102 7.85 -10.19 3.86
C SER A 102 8.88 -9.21 4.45
N LYS A 103 9.47 -8.35 3.62
CA LYS A 103 10.47 -7.35 4.00
C LYS A 103 9.92 -5.93 4.12
N TYR A 104 8.76 -5.65 3.52
CA TYR A 104 8.19 -4.32 3.40
C TYR A 104 6.71 -4.39 3.75
N GLY A 105 6.23 -3.52 4.63
CA GLY A 105 4.85 -3.58 5.14
C GLY A 105 4.72 -3.40 6.64
N ASP A 106 5.82 -3.22 7.37
CA ASP A 106 5.76 -2.87 8.80
C ASP A 106 5.02 -1.54 9.00
N GLU A 107 5.29 -0.53 8.17
CA GLU A 107 4.55 0.75 8.16
C GLU A 107 3.04 0.55 7.89
N THR A 108 2.70 -0.38 7.00
CA THR A 108 1.30 -0.68 6.69
C THR A 108 0.60 -1.38 7.86
N ILE A 109 1.30 -2.27 8.55
CA ILE A 109 0.83 -2.93 9.76
C ILE A 109 0.70 -1.93 10.91
N GLU A 110 1.65 -1.01 11.07
CA GLU A 110 1.58 0.04 12.09
C GLU A 110 0.33 0.91 11.93
N ALA A 111 -0.08 1.16 10.68
CA ALA A 111 -1.27 1.93 10.38
C ALA A 111 -2.58 1.21 10.72
N THR A 112 -2.54 -0.05 11.18
CA THR A 112 -3.72 -0.72 11.74
C THR A 112 -4.25 0.13 12.89
N PRO A 113 -5.54 0.51 12.88
CA PRO A 113 -6.14 1.35 13.91
C PRO A 113 -6.10 0.64 15.28
N GLU A 114 -6.28 1.43 16.34
CA GLU A 114 -6.53 0.91 17.68
C GLU A 114 -7.84 0.10 17.69
N ASP A 115 -7.87 -1.00 18.42
CA ASP A 115 -8.89 -2.06 18.35
C ASP A 115 -9.08 -2.63 16.92
N GLY A 116 -8.08 -2.45 16.07
CA GLY A 116 -8.04 -2.99 14.71
C GLY A 116 -7.50 -4.41 14.68
N VAL A 117 -8.00 -5.18 13.71
CA VAL A 117 -7.54 -6.52 13.37
C VAL A 117 -6.83 -6.46 12.01
N ALA A 118 -5.51 -6.53 12.02
CA ALA A 118 -4.70 -6.63 10.80
C ALA A 118 -4.96 -7.99 10.12
N VAL A 119 -5.58 -8.00 8.94
CA VAL A 119 -5.84 -9.23 8.18
C VAL A 119 -4.79 -9.37 7.09
N MET A 120 -3.95 -10.39 7.19
CA MET A 120 -2.74 -10.55 6.38
C MET A 120 -2.69 -11.88 5.65
N ASP A 121 -2.18 -11.84 4.43
CA ASP A 121 -1.91 -13.01 3.61
C ASP A 121 -0.58 -13.70 3.97
N ARG A 122 -0.22 -14.75 3.22
CA ARG A 122 1.01 -15.53 3.44
C ARG A 122 2.30 -14.78 3.10
N GLY A 123 2.22 -13.72 2.29
CA GLY A 123 3.34 -12.85 1.94
C GLY A 123 3.90 -12.11 3.15
N PHE A 124 3.03 -11.69 4.07
CA PHE A 124 3.39 -11.02 5.33
C PHE A 124 3.86 -11.97 6.43
N CYS A 125 3.74 -13.28 6.24
CA CYS A 125 4.05 -14.29 7.26
C CYS A 125 5.57 -14.42 7.50
N ARG A 126 6.02 -13.84 8.63
CA ARG A 126 7.41 -13.88 9.12
C ARG A 126 7.42 -14.08 10.65
N LEU A 127 8.24 -15.00 11.15
CA LEU A 127 8.27 -15.35 12.58
C LEU A 127 8.61 -14.18 13.50
N THR A 128 9.56 -13.31 13.11
CA THR A 128 9.93 -12.12 13.90
C THR A 128 8.73 -11.19 14.05
N ARG A 129 8.03 -10.94 12.94
CA ARG A 129 6.81 -10.12 12.91
C ARG A 129 5.68 -10.73 13.76
N ILE A 130 5.48 -12.04 13.72
CA ILE A 130 4.48 -12.69 14.59
C ILE A 130 4.83 -12.47 16.06
N LYS A 131 6.11 -12.59 16.45
CA LYS A 131 6.56 -12.32 17.83
C LYS A 131 6.28 -10.87 18.23
N GLU A 132 6.60 -9.91 17.36
CA GLU A 132 6.36 -8.49 17.58
C GLU A 132 4.86 -8.18 17.70
N LEU A 133 4.04 -8.75 16.82
CA LEU A 133 2.58 -8.57 16.86
C LEU A 133 1.95 -9.15 18.13
N LYS A 134 2.43 -10.30 18.62
CA LYS A 134 1.96 -10.89 19.89
C LYS A 134 2.23 -10.01 21.12
N GLN A 135 3.19 -9.09 21.03
CA GLN A 135 3.54 -8.18 22.13
C GLN A 135 2.71 -6.90 22.14
N ARG A 136 1.86 -6.67 21.13
CA ARG A 136 1.04 -5.46 21.03
C ARG A 136 -0.26 -5.63 21.78
N GLU A 137 -0.57 -4.65 22.61
CA GLU A 137 -1.88 -4.49 23.23
C GLU A 137 -2.76 -3.60 22.35
N GLY A 138 -4.07 -3.82 22.36
CA GLY A 138 -5.05 -3.03 21.60
C GLY A 138 -4.96 -3.14 20.07
N LYS A 139 -4.11 -4.03 19.53
CA LYS A 139 -4.07 -4.37 18.10
C LYS A 139 -4.03 -5.88 17.93
N TYR A 140 -4.91 -6.39 17.10
CA TYR A 140 -5.08 -7.82 16.84
C TYR A 140 -4.64 -8.16 15.43
N PHE A 141 -4.48 -9.45 15.13
CA PHE A 141 -4.13 -9.88 13.78
C PHE A 141 -4.70 -11.25 13.43
N VAL A 142 -5.00 -11.42 12.14
CA VAL A 142 -5.29 -12.69 11.50
C VAL A 142 -4.27 -12.86 10.39
N LEU A 143 -3.51 -13.96 10.42
CA LEU A 143 -2.44 -14.21 9.46
C LEU A 143 -2.61 -15.56 8.79
N ARG A 144 -2.67 -15.58 7.47
CA ARG A 144 -2.55 -16.82 6.71
C ARG A 144 -1.11 -17.31 6.77
N ILE A 145 -0.88 -18.46 7.42
CA ILE A 145 0.46 -19.06 7.50
C ILE A 145 0.89 -19.69 6.16
N LYS A 146 2.20 -19.79 5.93
CA LYS A 146 2.75 -20.50 4.77
C LYS A 146 2.61 -22.00 4.94
N ASN A 147 2.37 -22.72 3.85
CA ASN A 147 2.19 -24.18 3.85
C ASN A 147 3.41 -24.96 4.35
N ASN A 148 4.61 -24.36 4.33
CA ASN A 148 5.85 -24.98 4.78
C ASN A 148 6.17 -24.73 6.27
N ILE A 149 5.29 -24.06 7.01
CA ILE A 149 5.42 -23.88 8.46
C ILE A 149 5.02 -25.17 9.16
N LYS A 150 5.88 -25.65 10.05
CA LYS A 150 5.56 -26.75 10.97
C LYS A 150 4.94 -26.16 12.24
N LEU A 151 3.81 -26.69 12.65
CA LEU A 151 3.15 -26.34 13.90
C LEU A 151 3.34 -27.49 14.88
N GLU A 152 3.67 -27.13 16.11
CA GLU A 152 3.73 -28.06 17.24
C GLU A 152 2.72 -27.56 18.27
N MET A 153 1.79 -28.44 18.65
CA MET A 153 0.87 -28.14 19.74
C MET A 153 1.61 -28.33 21.06
N LEU A 154 1.81 -27.24 21.79
CA LEU A 154 2.37 -27.30 23.13
C LEU A 154 1.35 -27.90 24.09
N ALA A 155 1.84 -28.62 25.12
CA ALA A 155 0.99 -29.32 26.09
C ALA A 155 0.03 -28.40 26.87
N ASN A 156 0.33 -27.11 26.92
CA ASN A 156 -0.49 -26.08 27.56
C ASN A 156 -1.50 -25.42 26.61
N GLY A 157 -1.57 -25.84 25.34
CA GLY A 157 -2.50 -25.29 24.34
C GLY A 157 -2.24 -23.83 23.94
N ASN A 158 -1.12 -23.25 24.35
CA ASN A 158 -0.73 -21.84 24.11
C ASN A 158 0.49 -21.71 23.18
#